data_AF-A0A924HZ77-F1
#
_entry.id   AF-A0A924HZ77-F1
#
_cell.length_a   1.000
_cell.length_b   1.000
_cell.length_c   1.000
_cell.angle_alpha   90.00
_cell.angle_beta   90.00
_cell.angle_gamma   90.00
#
_symmetry.space_group_name_H-M   'P 1'
#
loop_
_entity.id
_entity.type
_entity.pdbx_description
1 polymer ?
#
loop_
_entity_poly.entity_id
_entity_poly.type
_entity_poly.pdbx_seq_one_letter_code
_entity_poly.pdbx_strand_id
1 'polypeptide(L)'
;NKLDPNKSISVKFLNHSHSCEWLISDQGEGFSPPIVTQAALEATLCDDGECGRGLFILHQVFDQVQWNTGGTELRLFKQVQQVSRSPFLS
;
A
#
# COMPACT_ATOMS: atom_id res chain seq x y z
N ASN A 1 8.58 -11.62 6.98
CA ASN A 1 9.90 -11.64 7.64
C ASN A 1 10.39 -13.00 8.15
N LYS A 2 9.62 -14.10 8.02
CA LYS A 2 9.97 -15.43 8.58
C LYS A 2 10.43 -15.39 10.06
N LEU A 3 9.92 -14.40 10.81
CA LEU A 3 10.31 -14.09 12.20
C LEU A 3 11.81 -13.86 12.41
N ASP A 4 12.55 -13.48 11.35
CA ASP A 4 13.96 -13.14 11.44
C ASP A 4 14.12 -11.77 12.13
N PRO A 5 14.70 -11.71 13.35
CA PRO A 5 14.84 -10.48 14.11
C PRO A 5 15.88 -9.53 13.51
N ASN A 6 16.76 -10.02 12.63
CA ASN A 6 17.78 -9.20 11.99
C ASN A 6 17.27 -8.48 10.74
N LYS A 7 16.08 -8.86 10.26
CA LYS A 7 15.47 -8.23 9.12
C LYS A 7 14.54 -7.11 9.56
N SER A 8 14.60 -6.00 8.84
CA SER A 8 13.77 -4.82 9.10
C SER A 8 12.93 -4.45 7.88
N ILE A 9 11.79 -3.83 8.14
CA ILE A 9 10.99 -3.13 7.12
C ILE A 9 11.25 -1.64 7.30
N SER A 10 11.51 -0.93 6.20
CA SER A 10 11.62 0.52 6.17
C SER A 10 10.32 1.13 5.70
N VAL A 11 9.83 2.16 6.42
CA VAL A 11 8.69 2.97 6.00
C VAL A 11 9.12 4.43 6.00
N LYS A 12 9.08 5.07 4.82
CA LYS A 12 9.25 6.52 4.68
C LYS A 12 7.90 7.12 4.33
N PHE A 13 7.57 8.21 4.99
CA PHE A 13 6.32 8.94 4.78
C PHE A 13 6.63 10.38 4.41
N LEU A 14 6.04 10.86 3.33
CA LEU A 14 6.08 12.25 2.92
C LEU A 14 4.66 12.81 2.94
N ASN A 15 4.50 13.94 3.61
CA ASN A 15 3.24 14.65 3.70
C ASN A 15 3.36 15.97 2.94
N HIS A 16 2.49 16.17 1.97
CA HIS A 16 2.35 17.41 1.20
C HIS A 16 1.02 18.07 1.53
N SER A 17 0.82 19.31 1.09
CA SER A 17 -0.39 20.07 1.41
C SER A 17 -1.70 19.38 0.95
N HIS A 18 -1.64 18.59 -0.11
CA HIS A 18 -2.81 17.94 -0.74
C HIS A 18 -2.55 16.46 -1.11
N SER A 19 -1.44 15.88 -0.65
CA SER A 19 -1.13 14.49 -0.93
C SER A 19 -0.25 13.89 0.15
N CYS A 20 -0.28 12.57 0.20
CA CYS A 20 0.54 11.75 1.06
C CYS A 20 1.23 10.68 0.20
N GLU A 21 2.49 10.42 0.52
CA GLU A 21 3.30 9.40 -0.14
C GLU A 21 3.95 8.49 0.89
N TRP A 22 3.95 7.19 0.58
CA TRP A 22 4.65 6.18 1.37
C TRP A 22 5.61 5.42 0.48
N LEU A 23 6.83 5.21 0.98
CA LEU A 23 7.80 4.27 0.43
C LEU A 23 8.03 3.18 1.48
N ILE A 24 7.60 1.96 1.16
CA ILE A 24 7.73 0.79 2.02
C ILE A 24 8.71 -0.16 1.36
N SER A 25 9.76 -0.58 2.07
CA SER A 25 10.76 -1.50 1.54
C SER A 25 11.08 -2.59 2.54
N ASP A 26 11.31 -3.81 2.06
CA ASP A 26 11.72 -4.95 2.87
C ASP A 26 12.97 -5.66 2.32
N GLN A 27 13.51 -6.59 3.10
CA GLN A 27 14.74 -7.35 2.82
C GLN A 27 14.44 -8.81 2.43
N GLY A 28 13.26 -9.06 1.89
CA GLY A 28 12.84 -10.33 1.33
C GLY A 28 13.40 -10.57 -0.07
N GLU A 29 13.03 -11.71 -0.63
CA GLU A 29 13.34 -12.09 -2.02
C GLU A 29 12.40 -11.39 -3.02
N GLY A 30 11.39 -10.69 -2.51
CA GLY A 30 10.36 -10.05 -3.31
C GLY A 30 9.36 -11.03 -3.90
N PHE A 31 8.56 -10.53 -4.84
CA PHE A 31 7.58 -11.31 -5.58
C PHE A 31 7.25 -10.61 -6.90
N SER A 32 6.64 -11.33 -7.84
CA SER A 32 6.10 -10.71 -9.05
C SER A 32 4.77 -10.04 -8.74
N PRO A 33 4.66 -8.70 -8.83
CA PRO A 33 3.40 -8.01 -8.56
C PRO A 33 2.34 -8.47 -9.59
N PRO A 34 1.10 -8.76 -9.15
CA PRO A 34 0.05 -9.19 -10.06
C PRO A 34 -0.32 -8.07 -11.03
N ILE A 35 -0.83 -8.45 -12.20
CA ILE A 35 -1.42 -7.50 -13.14
C ILE A 35 -2.61 -6.82 -12.45
N VAL A 36 -2.63 -5.50 -12.45
CA VAL A 36 -3.66 -4.68 -11.78
C VAL A 36 -4.95 -4.67 -12.60
N THR A 37 -5.66 -5.80 -12.66
CA THR A 37 -7.07 -5.84 -13.07
C THR A 37 -7.94 -6.18 -11.87
N GLN A 38 -9.16 -5.65 -11.85
CA GLN A 38 -10.11 -5.93 -10.77
C GLN A 38 -10.34 -7.43 -10.59
N ALA A 39 -10.52 -8.17 -11.70
CA ALA A 39 -10.68 -9.62 -11.68
C ALA A 39 -9.43 -10.36 -11.15
N ALA A 40 -8.23 -9.91 -11.50
CA ALA A 40 -7.00 -10.51 -10.97
C ALA A 40 -6.84 -10.24 -9.48
N LEU A 41 -7.22 -9.06 -9.02
CA LEU A 41 -7.17 -8.67 -7.61
C LEU A 41 -8.17 -9.46 -6.76
N GLU A 42 -9.41 -9.62 -7.24
CA GLU A 42 -10.43 -10.46 -6.62
C GLU A 42 -9.99 -11.93 -6.57
N ALA A 43 -9.35 -12.43 -7.63
CA ALA A 43 -8.79 -13.78 -7.66
C ALA A 43 -7.64 -14.01 -6.67
N THR A 44 -7.00 -12.95 -6.14
CA THR A 44 -5.99 -13.10 -5.09
C THR A 44 -6.59 -13.35 -3.70
N LEU A 45 -7.89 -13.09 -3.52
CA LEU A 45 -8.60 -13.34 -2.27
C LEU A 45 -8.82 -14.85 -2.14
N CYS A 46 -8.27 -15.47 -1.10
CA CYS A 46 -8.58 -16.87 -0.77
C CYS A 46 -9.79 -16.94 0.17
N ASP A 47 -10.56 -18.01 0.07
CA ASP A 47 -11.73 -18.29 0.93
C ASP A 47 -11.36 -18.35 2.42
N ASP A 48 -10.12 -18.72 2.73
CA ASP A 48 -9.58 -18.82 4.09
C ASP A 48 -9.33 -17.44 4.75
N GLY A 49 -9.51 -16.35 4.01
CA GLY A 49 -9.71 -15.00 4.57
C GLY A 49 -8.46 -14.15 4.83
N GLU A 50 -7.25 -14.62 4.52
CA GLU A 50 -6.00 -13.88 4.79
C GLU A 50 -5.14 -13.58 3.55
N CYS A 51 -5.25 -14.36 2.48
CA CYS A 51 -4.47 -14.14 1.25
C CYS A 51 -5.06 -13.01 0.39
N GLY A 52 -4.18 -12.23 -0.26
CA GLY A 52 -4.56 -11.21 -1.24
C GLY A 52 -5.25 -9.95 -0.71
N ARG A 53 -5.80 -9.98 0.50
CA ARG A 53 -6.52 -8.83 1.10
C ARG A 53 -5.66 -7.58 1.23
N GLY A 54 -4.38 -7.74 1.57
CA GLY A 54 -3.44 -6.61 1.62
C GLY A 54 -3.34 -5.92 0.26
N LEU A 55 -3.08 -6.69 -0.80
CA LEU A 55 -3.08 -6.19 -2.18
C LEU A 55 -4.41 -5.54 -2.55
N PHE A 56 -5.52 -6.18 -2.23
CA PHE A 56 -6.85 -5.63 -2.50
C PHE A 56 -7.03 -4.25 -1.86
N ILE A 57 -6.76 -4.14 -0.56
CA ILE A 57 -6.89 -2.89 0.21
C ILE A 57 -6.00 -1.79 -0.37
N LEU A 58 -4.76 -2.10 -0.75
CA LEU A 58 -3.86 -1.11 -1.36
C LEU A 58 -4.49 -0.46 -2.59
N HIS A 59 -5.06 -1.27 -3.48
CA HIS A 59 -5.69 -0.78 -4.71
C HIS A 59 -7.07 -0.13 -4.51
N GLN A 60 -7.76 -0.39 -3.40
CA GLN A 60 -9.01 0.32 -3.05
C GLN A 60 -8.76 1.66 -2.35
N VAL A 61 -7.68 1.76 -1.58
CA VAL A 61 -7.42 2.93 -0.72
C VAL A 61 -6.58 3.97 -1.43
N PHE A 62 -5.51 3.56 -2.12
CA PHE A 62 -4.54 4.47 -2.71
C PHE A 62 -4.85 4.77 -4.17
N ASP A 63 -4.56 6.00 -4.58
CA ASP A 63 -4.84 6.44 -5.95
C ASP A 63 -3.74 5.93 -6.90
N GLN A 64 -2.52 5.71 -6.39
CA GLN A 64 -1.45 5.01 -7.12
C GLN A 64 -0.76 3.98 -6.22
N VAL A 65 -0.53 2.80 -6.80
CA VAL A 65 0.16 1.68 -6.18
C VAL A 65 1.22 1.21 -7.17
N GLN A 66 2.50 1.37 -6.82
CA GLN A 66 3.61 1.07 -7.71
C GLN A 66 4.63 0.19 -6.99
N TRP A 67 4.91 -0.96 -7.55
CA TRP A 67 5.95 -1.86 -7.09
C TRP A 67 7.22 -1.63 -7.90
N ASN A 68 8.39 -1.77 -7.27
CA ASN A 68 9.62 -1.95 -8.04
C ASN A 68 9.60 -3.29 -8.78
N THR A 69 10.52 -3.45 -9.74
CA THR A 69 10.64 -4.70 -10.52
C THR A 69 10.94 -5.92 -9.67
N GLY A 70 11.58 -5.73 -8.52
CA GLY A 70 11.89 -6.80 -7.57
C GLY A 70 10.75 -7.18 -6.61
N GLY A 71 9.65 -6.42 -6.54
CA GLY A 71 8.58 -6.64 -5.56
C GLY A 71 8.99 -6.52 -4.09
N THR A 72 10.04 -5.75 -3.80
CA THR A 72 10.58 -5.50 -2.44
C THR A 72 10.42 -4.04 -2.01
N GLU A 73 9.98 -3.17 -2.93
CA GLU A 73 9.68 -1.76 -2.66
C GLU A 73 8.30 -1.42 -3.23
N LEU A 74 7.49 -0.79 -2.39
CA LEU A 74 6.13 -0.34 -2.67
C LEU A 74 6.06 1.17 -2.48
N ARG A 75 5.65 1.87 -3.54
CA ARG A 75 5.31 3.29 -3.56
C ARG A 75 3.79 3.44 -3.57
N LEU A 76 3.28 4.18 -2.60
CA LEU A 76 1.86 4.48 -2.46
C LEU A 76 1.66 5.99 -2.51
N PHE A 77 0.65 6.42 -3.26
CA PHE A 77 0.25 7.81 -3.34
C PHE A 77 -1.23 7.95 -3.01
N LYS A 78 -1.56 8.96 -2.22
CA LYS A 78 -2.94 9.36 -1.95
C LYS A 78 -3.09 10.87 -2.06
N GLN A 79 -4.01 11.34 -2.89
CA GLN A 79 -4.48 12.70 -2.85
C GLN A 79 -5.42 12.87 -1.66
N VAL A 80 -5.09 13.83 -0.79
CA VAL A 80 -5.90 14.16 0.38
C VAL A 80 -6.53 15.52 0.16
N GLN A 81 -7.86 15.56 0.13
CA GLN A 81 -8.56 16.84 0.19
C GLN A 81 -8.37 17.39 1.61
N GLN A 82 -7.97 18.65 1.73
CA GLN A 82 -8.02 19.31 3.02
C GLN A 82 -9.50 19.39 3.41
N VAL A 83 -9.92 18.52 4.33
CA VAL A 83 -11.19 18.73 5.01
C VAL A 83 -10.99 19.97 5.83
N SER A 84 -11.41 21.12 5.31
CA SER A 84 -11.58 22.32 6.13
C SER A 84 -12.58 21.92 7.21
N ARG A 85 -12.06 21.61 8.40
CA ARG A 85 -12.90 21.52 9.59
C ARG A 85 -13.35 22.95 9.86
N SER A 86 -14.43 23.39 9.21
CA SER A 86 -15.15 24.56 9.70
C SER A 86 -15.60 24.19 11.11
N PRO A 87 -15.21 24.96 12.15
CA PRO A 87 -15.85 24.79 13.44
C PRO A 87 -17.33 25.07 13.22
N PHE A 88 -18.18 24.08 13.53
CA PHE A 88 -19.61 24.33 13.68
C PHE A 88 -19.74 25.32 14.84
N LEU A 89 -19.93 26.61 14.51
CA LEU A 89 -20.37 27.61 15.47
C LEU A 89 -21.89 27.45 15.59
N SER A 90 -22.34 26.93 16.74
CA SER A 90 -23.72 26.99 17.21
C SER A 90 -23.84 28.00 18.32
#